data_AF-A0A0K6G1H4-F1
#
_entry.id   AF-A0A0K6G1H4-F1
#
_cell.length_a   1.000
_cell.length_b   1.000
_cell.length_c   1.000
_cell.angle_alpha   90.00
_cell.angle_beta   90.00
_cell.angle_gamma   90.00
#
_symmetry.space_group_name_H-M   'P 1'
#
loop_
_entity.id
_entity.type
_entity.pdbx_description
1 polymer ?
#
loop_
_entity_poly.entity_id
_entity_poly.type
_entity_poly.pdbx_seq_one_letter_code
_entity_poly.pdbx_strand_id
1 'polypeptide(L)'
;MFHFLVLPKLSKTITANVTTNLSTFLQWDKQVALEYLQHMKRDAEEAKSMVEDEMIKQHGFKWDVFIGFHAVPSMDHVHLHILSSDLCSPALKKKHHYNSFRPDLGFFLHLEDVLKWFDFPSATPFSKGPTFESKAAIPAQKYEPLLKKDLECFKCQETLKTIPQLKAHLQKEWNEEQKAERQRNLRDKRSRTENEGEATQ
;
A
#
# COMPACT_ATOMS: atom_id res chain seq x y z
N MET A 1 8.40 -11.09 2.01
CA MET A 1 7.12 -10.43 1.71
C MET A 1 6.00 -10.92 2.60
N PHE A 2 5.39 -9.99 3.32
CA PHE A 2 4.09 -10.12 3.98
C PHE A 2 3.02 -9.52 3.05
N HIS A 3 1.89 -10.20 2.91
CA HIS A 3 0.77 -9.69 2.10
C HIS A 3 -0.54 -10.24 2.66
N PHE A 4 -1.36 -9.35 3.21
CA PHE A 4 -2.67 -9.63 3.78
C PHE A 4 -3.75 -8.84 3.04
N LEU A 5 -4.99 -9.31 3.17
CA LEU A 5 -6.17 -8.65 2.66
C LEU A 5 -7.14 -8.37 3.80
N VAL A 6 -7.67 -7.16 3.87
CA VAL A 6 -8.86 -6.83 4.67
C VAL A 6 -10.05 -6.81 3.72
N LEU A 7 -11.06 -7.62 4.03
CA LEU A 7 -12.27 -7.77 3.23
C LEU A 7 -13.51 -7.24 3.97
N PRO A 8 -14.52 -6.75 3.24
CA PRO A 8 -15.79 -6.37 3.81
C PRO A 8 -16.56 -7.52 4.42
N LYS A 9 -16.94 -7.31 5.69
CA LYS A 9 -18.08 -8.01 6.28
C LYS A 9 -19.35 -7.44 5.68
N LEU A 10 -20.04 -8.26 4.91
CA LEU A 10 -21.32 -7.90 4.32
C LEU A 10 -22.38 -7.70 5.41
N SER A 11 -23.31 -6.79 5.17
CA SER A 11 -24.42 -6.47 6.06
C SER A 11 -25.71 -6.23 5.27
N LYS A 12 -26.81 -5.88 5.95
CA LYS A 12 -28.07 -5.51 5.27
C LYS A 12 -27.87 -4.31 4.33
N THR A 13 -26.96 -3.41 4.68
CA THR A 13 -26.69 -2.17 3.94
C THR A 13 -25.55 -2.39 2.94
N ILE A 14 -24.49 -3.11 3.33
CA ILE A 14 -23.31 -3.37 2.51
C ILE A 14 -23.43 -4.76 1.88
N THR A 15 -23.97 -4.79 0.65
CA THR A 15 -24.16 -6.03 -0.11
C THR A 15 -22.97 -6.35 -1.02
N ALA A 16 -22.92 -7.57 -1.54
CA ALA A 16 -21.92 -7.98 -2.54
C ALA A 16 -21.96 -7.09 -3.80
N ASN A 17 -23.15 -6.63 -4.22
CA ASN A 17 -23.33 -5.85 -5.45
C ASN A 17 -22.74 -4.43 -5.36
N VAL A 18 -22.83 -3.79 -4.18
CA VAL A 18 -22.26 -2.45 -3.97
C VAL A 18 -20.77 -2.50 -3.70
N THR A 19 -20.26 -3.65 -3.25
CA THR A 19 -18.85 -3.85 -2.95
C THR A 19 -18.05 -4.43 -4.11
N THR A 20 -18.59 -4.61 -5.33
CA THR A 20 -17.89 -5.26 -6.46
C THR A 20 -16.48 -4.73 -6.71
N ASN A 21 -16.27 -3.41 -6.63
CA ASN A 21 -14.96 -2.78 -6.69
C ASN A 21 -14.98 -1.41 -5.98
N LEU A 22 -13.81 -0.80 -5.79
CA LEU A 22 -13.67 0.47 -5.07
C LEU A 22 -14.47 1.60 -5.75
N SER A 23 -14.47 1.67 -7.09
CA SER A 23 -15.17 2.70 -7.84
C SER A 23 -16.68 2.65 -7.59
N THR A 24 -17.28 1.46 -7.72
CA THR A 24 -18.71 1.24 -7.47
C THR A 24 -19.07 1.55 -6.02
N PHE A 25 -18.22 1.12 -5.08
CA PHE A 25 -18.45 1.33 -3.66
C PHE A 25 -18.44 2.81 -3.27
N LEU A 26 -17.44 3.58 -3.74
CA LEU A 26 -17.34 5.01 -3.47
C LEU A 26 -18.48 5.83 -4.08
N GLN A 27 -19.03 5.39 -5.21
CA GLN A 27 -20.12 6.08 -5.92
C GLN A 27 -21.52 5.73 -5.38
N TRP A 28 -21.63 4.70 -4.54
CA TRP A 28 -22.93 4.26 -4.04
C TRP A 28 -23.50 5.19 -2.97
N ASP A 29 -22.74 5.46 -1.91
CA ASP A 29 -23.10 6.41 -0.86
C ASP A 29 -21.82 6.95 -0.21
N LYS A 30 -21.61 8.27 -0.29
CA LYS A 30 -20.39 8.92 0.19
C LYS A 30 -20.20 8.74 1.70
N GLN A 31 -21.26 8.84 2.49
CA GLN A 31 -21.14 8.77 3.95
C GLN A 31 -20.88 7.34 4.41
N VAL A 32 -21.64 6.38 3.86
CA VAL A 32 -21.46 4.96 4.18
C VAL A 32 -20.09 4.47 3.71
N ALA A 33 -19.63 4.91 2.53
CA ALA A 33 -18.30 4.56 2.04
C ALA A 33 -17.18 5.09 2.94
N LEU A 34 -17.31 6.32 3.46
CA LEU A 34 -16.33 6.90 4.38
C LEU A 34 -16.25 6.12 5.70
N GLU A 35 -17.40 5.90 6.35
CA GLU A 35 -17.47 5.14 7.60
C GLU A 35 -16.88 3.74 7.43
N TYR A 36 -17.20 3.11 6.30
CA TYR A 36 -16.70 1.78 5.97
C TYR A 36 -15.18 1.75 5.73
N LEU A 37 -14.63 2.71 4.99
CA LEU A 37 -13.17 2.82 4.79
C LEU A 37 -12.43 3.14 6.09
N GLN A 38 -13.03 3.91 7.00
CA GLN A 38 -12.49 4.13 8.34
C GLN A 38 -12.47 2.85 9.16
N HIS A 39 -13.44 1.95 8.99
CA HIS A 39 -13.43 0.63 9.64
C HIS A 39 -12.30 -0.23 9.07
N MET A 40 -12.18 -0.31 7.74
CA MET A 40 -11.08 -1.02 7.09
C MET A 40 -9.71 -0.47 7.49
N LYS A 41 -9.60 0.86 7.69
CA LYS A 41 -8.36 1.50 8.16
C LYS A 41 -7.94 0.97 9.53
N ARG A 42 -8.86 0.88 10.49
CA ARG A 42 -8.56 0.33 11.81
C ARG A 42 -8.11 -1.12 11.73
N ASP A 43 -8.83 -1.95 10.98
CA ASP A 43 -8.46 -3.37 10.77
C ASP A 43 -7.08 -3.49 10.08
N ALA A 44 -6.77 -2.58 9.15
CA ALA A 44 -5.48 -2.56 8.46
C ALA A 44 -4.33 -2.06 9.35
N GLU A 45 -4.59 -1.12 10.27
CA GLU A 45 -3.62 -0.66 11.28
C GLU A 45 -3.27 -1.79 12.26
N GLU A 46 -4.28 -2.56 12.71
CA GLU A 46 -4.07 -3.76 13.52
C GLU A 46 -3.24 -4.81 12.76
N ALA A 47 -3.61 -5.10 11.52
CA ALA A 47 -2.87 -6.03 10.67
C ALA A 47 -1.43 -5.55 10.40
N LYS A 48 -1.23 -4.25 10.20
CA LYS A 48 0.10 -3.64 10.04
C LYS A 48 0.94 -3.82 11.31
N SER A 49 0.38 -3.61 12.50
CA SER A 49 1.09 -3.84 13.76
C SER A 49 1.55 -5.31 13.88
N MET A 50 0.68 -6.26 13.53
CA MET A 50 1.04 -7.69 13.52
C MET A 50 2.16 -8.00 12.52
N VAL A 51 2.10 -7.41 11.32
CA VAL A 51 3.15 -7.55 10.31
C VAL A 51 4.48 -7.01 10.82
N GLU A 52 4.48 -5.80 11.40
CA GLU A 52 5.69 -5.18 11.92
C GLU A 52 6.33 -5.96 13.08
N ASP A 53 5.51 -6.54 13.97
CA ASP A 53 6.00 -7.42 15.03
C ASP A 53 6.67 -8.66 14.44
N GLU A 54 6.08 -9.24 13.39
CA GLU A 54 6.65 -10.40 12.71
C GLU A 54 7.92 -10.06 11.92
N MET A 55 8.01 -8.86 11.34
CA MET A 55 9.24 -8.35 10.72
C MET A 55 10.40 -8.31 11.73
N ILE A 56 10.15 -7.75 12.93
CA ILE A 56 11.15 -7.73 14.00
C ILE A 56 11.54 -9.15 14.41
N LYS A 57 10.57 -10.04 14.64
CA LYS A 57 10.81 -11.41 15.09
C LYS A 57 11.62 -12.23 14.08
N GLN A 58 11.26 -12.15 12.80
CA GLN A 58 11.90 -12.96 11.76
C GLN A 58 13.20 -12.36 11.22
N HIS A 59 13.32 -11.03 11.17
CA HIS A 59 14.41 -10.36 10.45
C HIS A 59 15.22 -9.36 11.31
N GLY A 60 14.75 -9.04 12.51
CA GLY A 60 15.43 -8.14 13.45
C GLY A 60 15.34 -6.65 13.11
N PHE A 61 14.46 -6.27 12.18
CA PHE A 61 14.20 -4.88 11.81
C PHE A 61 12.83 -4.75 11.12
N LYS A 62 12.29 -3.53 11.05
CA LYS A 62 11.05 -3.21 10.33
C LYS A 62 11.39 -2.48 9.03
N TRP A 63 10.55 -2.64 8.02
CA TRP A 63 10.55 -1.84 6.81
C TRP A 63 9.12 -1.42 6.47
N ASP A 64 8.96 -0.59 5.44
CA ASP A 64 7.67 0.02 5.15
C ASP A 64 6.58 -1.01 4.80
N VAL A 65 5.34 -0.64 5.12
CA VAL A 65 4.13 -1.39 4.79
C VAL A 65 3.22 -0.48 3.97
N PHE A 66 2.86 -0.93 2.78
CA PHE A 66 1.89 -0.28 1.91
C PHE A 66 0.48 -0.78 2.22
N ILE A 67 -0.46 0.17 2.29
CA ILE A 67 -1.87 -0.10 2.55
C ILE A 67 -2.68 0.60 1.47
N GLY A 68 -3.44 -0.15 0.67
CA GLY A 68 -4.16 0.43 -0.46
C GLY A 68 -4.93 -0.56 -1.33
N PHE A 69 -5.52 -0.05 -2.39
CA PHE A 69 -6.37 -0.79 -3.31
C PHE A 69 -5.72 -0.87 -4.69
N HIS A 70 -6.08 -1.89 -5.46
CA HIS A 70 -5.89 -1.83 -6.91
C HIS A 70 -6.94 -0.91 -7.54
N ALA A 71 -6.51 -0.01 -8.43
CA ALA A 71 -7.43 0.84 -9.19
C ALA A 71 -8.39 0.00 -10.07
N VAL A 72 -7.89 -1.09 -10.65
CA VAL A 72 -8.70 -2.10 -11.35
C VAL A 72 -8.47 -3.42 -10.64
N PRO A 73 -9.47 -3.97 -9.92
CA PRO A 73 -9.26 -5.18 -9.14
C PRO A 73 -9.18 -6.41 -10.04
N SER A 74 -8.43 -7.42 -9.59
CA SER A 74 -8.32 -8.72 -10.28
C SER A 74 -9.40 -9.73 -9.86
N MET A 75 -10.15 -9.41 -8.82
CA MET A 75 -11.22 -10.23 -8.24
C MET A 75 -12.37 -9.32 -7.86
N ASP A 76 -13.59 -9.86 -7.88
CA ASP A 76 -14.73 -9.15 -7.34
C ASP A 76 -14.59 -8.94 -5.83
N HIS A 77 -15.28 -7.90 -5.37
CA HIS A 77 -15.29 -7.39 -4.01
C HIS A 77 -14.09 -6.49 -3.68
N VAL A 78 -14.37 -5.35 -3.06
CA VAL A 78 -13.37 -4.45 -2.48
C VAL A 78 -12.49 -5.26 -1.53
N HIS A 79 -11.18 -5.21 -1.72
CA HIS A 79 -10.22 -5.78 -0.79
C HIS A 79 -9.06 -4.81 -0.64
N LEU A 80 -8.75 -4.48 0.60
CA LEU A 80 -7.65 -3.61 0.95
C LEU A 80 -6.39 -4.46 1.12
N HIS A 81 -5.34 -4.14 0.39
CA HIS A 81 -4.04 -4.81 0.49
C HIS A 81 -3.22 -4.20 1.60
N ILE A 82 -2.62 -5.05 2.44
CA ILE A 82 -1.58 -4.69 3.40
C ILE A 82 -0.36 -5.51 3.01
N LEU A 83 0.67 -4.88 2.47
CA LEU A 83 1.85 -5.58 1.96
C LEU A 83 3.14 -4.88 2.34
N SER A 84 4.16 -5.67 2.64
CA SER A 84 5.48 -5.16 2.97
C SER A 84 6.20 -4.63 1.72
N SER A 85 7.00 -3.56 1.88
CA SER A 85 7.55 -2.78 0.76
C SER A 85 8.69 -3.48 0.02
N ASP A 86 9.13 -4.66 0.44
CA ASP A 86 10.18 -5.42 -0.26
C ASP A 86 9.73 -5.84 -1.67
N LEU A 87 8.42 -5.99 -1.91
CA LEU A 87 7.81 -6.39 -3.18
C LEU A 87 8.50 -7.59 -3.86
N CYS A 88 9.15 -8.44 -3.07
CA CYS A 88 9.94 -9.58 -3.53
C CYS A 88 9.31 -10.88 -3.02
N SER A 89 8.63 -11.60 -3.91
CA SER A 89 7.96 -12.86 -3.58
C SER A 89 8.25 -13.93 -4.62
N PRO A 90 8.30 -15.23 -4.23
CA PRO A 90 8.28 -16.35 -5.17
C PRO A 90 7.10 -16.28 -6.17
N ALA A 91 5.96 -15.70 -5.76
CA ALA A 91 4.77 -15.55 -6.60
C ALA A 91 4.85 -14.39 -7.62
N LEU A 92 5.86 -13.51 -7.52
CA LEU A 92 6.10 -12.46 -8.51
C LEU A 92 6.65 -13.07 -9.80
N LYS A 93 5.77 -13.25 -10.79
CA LYS A 93 6.06 -13.95 -12.06
C LYS A 93 5.89 -13.11 -13.31
N LYS A 94 5.05 -12.08 -13.27
CA LYS A 94 4.65 -11.30 -14.45
C LYS A 94 4.80 -9.80 -14.19
N LYS A 95 5.01 -9.04 -15.27
CA LYS A 95 5.15 -7.57 -15.24
C LYS A 95 4.00 -6.88 -14.52
N HIS A 96 2.76 -7.28 -14.81
CA HIS A 96 1.59 -6.69 -14.17
C HIS A 96 1.48 -7.00 -12.66
N HIS A 97 2.03 -8.13 -12.17
CA HIS A 97 2.06 -8.39 -10.72
C HIS A 97 2.91 -7.36 -9.98
N TYR A 98 4.03 -6.93 -10.59
CA TYR A 98 4.87 -5.90 -9.98
C TYR A 98 4.23 -4.53 -10.11
N ASN A 99 3.85 -4.16 -11.33
CA ASN A 99 3.32 -2.84 -11.63
C ASN A 99 2.00 -2.55 -10.89
N SER A 100 1.21 -3.57 -10.53
CA SER A 100 -0.02 -3.37 -9.77
C SER A 100 0.23 -2.94 -8.32
N PHE A 101 1.39 -3.27 -7.75
CA PHE A 101 1.79 -2.95 -6.37
C PHE A 101 2.85 -1.85 -6.28
N ARG A 102 3.38 -1.41 -7.42
CA ARG A 102 4.39 -0.34 -7.47
C ARG A 102 3.76 0.97 -6.94
N PRO A 103 4.24 1.51 -5.79
CA PRO A 103 3.53 2.54 -5.03
C PRO A 103 3.47 3.92 -5.71
N ASP A 104 4.40 4.21 -6.62
CA ASP A 104 4.54 5.48 -7.34
C ASP A 104 3.93 5.45 -8.75
N LEU A 105 3.48 4.29 -9.23
CA LEU A 105 2.95 4.14 -10.60
C LEU A 105 1.49 4.63 -10.74
N GLY A 106 0.77 4.77 -9.62
CA GLY A 106 -0.62 5.23 -9.57
C GLY A 106 -1.68 4.15 -9.84
N PHE A 107 -1.28 2.89 -10.10
CA PHE A 107 -2.22 1.76 -10.14
C PHE A 107 -2.60 1.31 -8.72
N PHE A 108 -1.64 1.31 -7.80
CA PHE A 108 -1.88 1.09 -6.38
C PHE A 108 -2.36 2.40 -5.74
N LEU A 109 -3.60 2.42 -5.28
CA LEU A 109 -4.25 3.56 -4.66
C LEU A 109 -4.08 3.48 -3.14
N HIS A 110 -3.18 4.27 -2.57
CA HIS A 110 -2.93 4.29 -1.13
C HIS A 110 -4.20 4.67 -0.36
N LEU A 111 -4.48 3.96 0.73
CA LEU A 111 -5.68 4.17 1.54
C LEU A 111 -5.81 5.61 2.02
N GLU A 112 -4.71 6.21 2.49
CA GLU A 112 -4.69 7.60 2.94
C GLU A 112 -5.05 8.58 1.83
N ASP A 113 -4.65 8.30 0.58
CA ASP A 113 -5.01 9.16 -0.54
C ASP A 113 -6.48 9.00 -0.94
N VAL A 114 -7.02 7.78 -0.87
CA VAL A 114 -8.45 7.53 -1.06
C VAL A 114 -9.29 8.23 0.02
N LEU A 115 -8.86 8.22 1.28
CA LEU A 115 -9.55 8.92 2.37
C LEU A 115 -9.56 10.44 2.16
N LYS A 116 -8.46 11.03 1.67
CA LYS A 116 -8.42 12.45 1.27
C LYS A 116 -9.38 12.78 0.13
N TRP A 117 -9.88 11.80 -0.63
CA TRP A 117 -10.86 12.11 -1.68
C TRP A 117 -12.18 12.63 -1.11
N PHE A 118 -12.51 12.25 0.12
CA PHE A 118 -13.75 12.69 0.78
C PHE A 118 -13.73 14.18 1.15
N ASP A 119 -12.54 14.78 1.25
CA ASP A 119 -12.34 16.21 1.47
C ASP A 119 -12.69 17.05 0.24
N PHE A 120 -12.75 16.45 -0.95
CA PHE A 120 -13.22 17.16 -2.15
C PHE A 120 -14.72 17.44 -2.06
N PRO A 121 -15.15 18.63 -2.55
CA PRO A 121 -16.57 18.95 -2.63
C PRO A 121 -17.28 17.99 -3.58
N SER A 122 -18.58 17.81 -3.36
CA SER A 122 -19.43 17.11 -4.31
C SER A 122 -19.61 17.92 -5.60
N ALA A 123 -19.82 17.20 -6.69
CA ALA A 123 -20.02 17.77 -8.00
C ALA A 123 -21.29 18.61 -8.05
N THR A 124 -21.14 19.82 -8.56
CA THR A 124 -22.23 20.72 -8.94
C THR A 124 -22.06 21.06 -10.42
N PRO A 125 -23.12 21.52 -11.12
CA PRO A 125 -23.01 21.96 -12.51
C PRO A 125 -21.95 23.06 -12.75
N PHE A 126 -21.54 23.76 -11.69
CA PHE A 126 -20.57 24.86 -11.74
C PHE A 126 -19.21 24.50 -11.14
N SER A 127 -19.01 23.24 -10.72
CA SER A 127 -17.75 22.82 -10.10
C SER A 127 -16.58 22.99 -11.08
N LYS A 128 -15.58 23.77 -10.66
CA LYS A 128 -14.30 23.91 -11.35
C LYS A 128 -13.23 23.19 -10.54
N GLY A 129 -12.65 22.14 -11.10
CA GLY A 129 -11.59 21.35 -10.45
C GLY A 129 -12.06 19.98 -9.95
N PRO A 130 -11.24 19.29 -9.16
CA PRO A 130 -11.53 17.94 -8.68
C PRO A 130 -12.70 17.93 -7.69
N THR A 131 -13.65 17.03 -7.93
CA THR A 131 -14.76 16.71 -7.03
C THR A 131 -14.60 15.30 -6.48
N PHE A 132 -15.34 14.97 -5.41
CA PHE A 132 -15.37 13.60 -4.89
C PHE A 132 -15.72 12.57 -5.97
N GLU A 133 -16.77 12.83 -6.76
CA GLU A 133 -17.26 11.94 -7.82
C GLU A 133 -16.22 11.77 -8.93
N SER A 134 -15.49 12.83 -9.28
CA SER A 134 -14.39 12.75 -10.25
C SER A 134 -13.22 11.88 -9.79
N LYS A 135 -12.99 11.79 -8.47
CA LYS A 135 -11.96 10.94 -7.86
C LYS A 135 -12.45 9.51 -7.66
N ALA A 136 -13.71 9.36 -7.22
CA ALA A 136 -14.40 8.09 -7.05
C ALA A 136 -14.67 7.35 -8.36
N ALA A 137 -14.65 8.06 -9.50
CA ALA A 137 -14.65 7.47 -10.83
C ALA A 137 -13.24 6.93 -11.17
N ILE A 138 -13.10 5.61 -11.14
CA ILE A 138 -11.84 4.91 -11.42
C ILE A 138 -11.97 4.11 -12.73
N PRO A 139 -11.92 4.77 -13.90
CA PRO A 139 -12.15 4.10 -15.18
C PRO A 139 -10.98 3.19 -15.55
N ALA A 140 -11.25 1.91 -15.81
CA ALA A 140 -10.22 0.91 -16.11
C ALA A 140 -9.30 1.32 -17.26
N GLN A 141 -9.84 1.99 -18.28
CA GLN A 141 -9.10 2.47 -19.46
C GLN A 141 -7.96 3.42 -19.10
N LYS A 142 -8.06 4.15 -17.97
CA LYS A 142 -7.01 5.04 -17.47
C LYS A 142 -5.88 4.28 -16.80
N TYR A 143 -6.18 3.18 -16.10
CA TYR A 143 -5.23 2.50 -15.20
C TYR A 143 -4.62 1.24 -15.80
N GLU A 144 -5.34 0.47 -16.63
CA GLU A 144 -4.82 -0.74 -17.27
C GLU A 144 -3.53 -0.53 -18.09
N PRO A 145 -3.33 0.59 -18.82
CA PRO A 145 -2.07 0.84 -19.52
C PRO A 145 -0.84 0.89 -18.58
N LEU A 146 -1.03 1.25 -17.31
CA LEU A 146 0.05 1.32 -16.31
C LEU A 146 0.66 -0.06 -16.05
N LEU A 147 -0.15 -1.13 -16.11
CA LEU A 147 0.32 -2.51 -15.89
C LEU A 147 1.32 -2.98 -16.94
N LYS A 148 1.36 -2.32 -18.11
CA LYS A 148 2.25 -2.65 -19.23
C LYS A 148 3.56 -1.85 -19.23
N LYS A 149 3.68 -0.86 -18.35
CA LYS A 149 4.89 -0.03 -18.19
C LYS A 149 6.13 -0.87 -17.89
N ASP A 150 7.29 -0.30 -18.14
CA ASP A 150 8.55 -1.01 -17.92
C ASP A 150 8.79 -1.30 -16.44
N LEU A 151 9.57 -2.35 -16.19
CA LEU A 151 9.89 -2.76 -14.83
C LEU A 151 10.93 -1.77 -14.32
N GLU A 152 10.53 -0.91 -13.41
CA GLU A 152 11.42 0.10 -12.84
C GLU A 152 11.27 0.11 -11.32
N CYS A 153 12.40 0.13 -10.63
CA CYS A 153 12.44 0.04 -9.18
C CYS A 153 11.90 1.31 -8.52
N PHE A 154 10.86 1.19 -7.71
CA PHE A 154 10.26 2.33 -7.00
C PHE A 154 11.18 3.04 -5.99
N LYS A 155 12.31 2.42 -5.60
CA LYS A 155 13.30 3.01 -4.67
C LYS A 155 14.35 3.86 -5.40
N CYS A 156 14.95 3.33 -6.46
CA CYS A 156 16.09 3.94 -7.13
C CYS A 156 15.84 4.32 -8.60
N GLN A 157 14.66 4.00 -9.14
CA GLN A 157 14.25 4.23 -10.53
C GLN A 157 15.12 3.54 -11.59
N GLU A 158 15.89 2.50 -11.22
CA GLU A 158 16.57 1.65 -12.20
C GLU A 158 15.54 0.88 -13.03
N THR A 159 15.72 0.84 -14.35
CA THR A 159 14.88 0.04 -15.27
C THR A 159 15.49 -1.35 -15.49
N LEU A 160 14.69 -2.39 -15.28
CA LEU A 160 15.05 -3.80 -15.39
C LEU A 160 14.33 -4.43 -16.61
N LYS A 161 15.00 -5.34 -17.32
CA LYS A 161 14.42 -5.94 -18.54
C LYS A 161 13.52 -7.13 -18.25
N THR A 162 13.75 -7.82 -17.12
CA THR A 162 13.08 -9.08 -16.81
C THR A 162 12.68 -9.18 -15.34
N ILE A 163 11.67 -10.01 -15.04
CA ILE A 163 11.22 -10.26 -13.65
C ILE A 163 12.33 -10.87 -12.77
N PRO A 164 13.15 -11.83 -13.23
CA PRO A 164 14.26 -12.34 -12.41
C PRO A 164 15.29 -11.26 -12.04
N GLN A 165 15.63 -10.38 -12.98
CA GLN A 165 16.52 -9.23 -12.71
C GLN A 165 15.90 -8.28 -11.68
N LEU A 166 14.61 -7.97 -11.83
CA LEU A 166 13.89 -7.15 -10.86
C LEU A 166 13.87 -7.78 -9.46
N LYS A 167 13.60 -9.09 -9.35
CA LYS A 167 13.62 -9.79 -8.06
C LYS A 167 14.99 -9.74 -7.40
N ALA A 168 16.04 -9.99 -8.17
CA ALA A 168 17.41 -9.89 -7.66
C ALA A 168 17.75 -8.47 -7.18
N HIS A 169 17.31 -7.46 -7.93
CA HIS A 169 17.49 -6.05 -7.57
C HIS A 169 16.71 -5.69 -6.29
N LEU A 170 15.41 -5.99 -6.20
CA LEU A 170 14.60 -5.71 -5.01
C LEU A 170 15.14 -6.43 -3.75
N GLN A 171 15.64 -7.66 -3.91
CA GLN A 171 16.28 -8.38 -2.81
C GLN A 171 17.57 -7.70 -2.35
N LYS A 172 18.36 -7.15 -3.29
CA LYS A 172 19.56 -6.39 -2.97
C LYS A 172 19.21 -5.11 -2.19
N GLU A 173 18.25 -4.34 -2.68
CA GLU A 173 17.75 -3.12 -2.00
C GLU A 173 17.30 -3.42 -0.57
N TRP A 174 16.52 -4.48 -0.36
CA TRP A 174 16.07 -4.89 0.98
C TRP A 174 17.22 -5.34 1.88
N ASN A 175 18.21 -6.06 1.35
CA ASN A 175 19.40 -6.45 2.12
C ASN A 175 20.23 -5.22 2.54
N GLU A 176 20.29 -4.19 1.72
CA GLU A 176 20.97 -2.93 2.03
C GLU A 176 20.23 -2.14 3.10
N GLU A 177 18.89 -2.07 3.02
CA GLU A 177 18.03 -1.49 4.04
C GLU A 177 18.19 -2.19 5.41
N GLN A 178 18.19 -3.52 5.43
CA GLN A 178 18.45 -4.31 6.63
C GLN A 178 19.82 -3.98 7.25
N LYS A 179 20.87 -3.89 6.42
CA LYS A 179 22.23 -3.57 6.89
C LYS A 179 22.28 -2.16 7.47
N ALA A 180 21.68 -1.19 6.79
CA ALA A 180 21.63 0.19 7.24
C ALA A 180 20.95 0.31 8.61
N GLU A 181 19.81 -0.37 8.80
CA GLU A 181 19.07 -0.34 10.05
C GLU A 181 19.84 -1.02 11.19
N ARG A 182 20.51 -2.15 10.91
CA ARG A 182 21.40 -2.79 11.90
C ARG A 182 22.53 -1.85 12.34
N GLN A 183 23.14 -1.12 11.41
CA GLN A 183 24.19 -0.16 11.74
C GLN A 183 23.67 1.02 12.55
N ARG A 184 22.46 1.52 12.26
CA ARG A 184 21.79 2.55 13.06
C ARG A 184 21.57 2.07 14.50
N ASN A 185 20.99 0.89 14.67
CA ASN A 185 20.73 0.31 16.00
C ASN A 185 22.01 0.12 16.84
N LEU A 186 23.13 -0.26 16.20
CA LEU A 186 24.43 -0.36 16.89
C LEU A 186 24.95 1.00 17.35
N ARG A 187 24.79 2.05 16.53
CA ARG A 187 25.18 3.42 16.89
C ARG A 187 24.33 3.96 18.04
N ASP A 188 23.03 3.76 17.99
CA ASP A 188 22.09 4.23 19.03
C ASP A 188 22.36 3.54 20.36
N LYS A 189 22.66 2.23 20.35
CA LYS A 189 23.03 1.49 21.56
C LYS A 189 24.31 2.04 22.19
N ARG A 190 25.33 2.34 21.37
CA ARG A 190 26.61 2.89 21.83
C ARG A 190 26.41 4.28 22.46
N SER A 191 25.63 5.15 21.83
CA SER A 191 25.35 6.49 22.35
C SER A 191 24.61 6.44 23.70
N ARG A 192 23.67 5.50 23.88
CA ARG A 192 22.97 5.32 25.17
C ARG A 192 23.93 4.87 26.28
N THR A 193 24.81 3.91 26.00
CA THR A 193 25.79 3.45 26.98
C THR A 193 26.82 4.52 27.36
N GLU A 194 27.21 5.40 26.42
CA GLU A 194 28.11 6.53 26.69
C GLU A 194 27.44 7.57 27.60
N ASN A 195 26.16 7.93 27.34
CA ASN A 195 25.41 8.88 28.16
C ASN A 195 25.11 8.37 29.59
N GLU A 196 24.81 7.07 29.76
CA GLU A 196 24.56 6.48 31.08
C GLU A 196 25.84 6.45 31.95
N GLY A 197 27.00 6.24 31.33
CA GLY A 197 28.31 6.24 32.02
C GLY A 197 28.80 7.62 32.44
N GLU A 198 28.38 8.69 31.75
CA GLU A 198 28.65 10.08 32.14
C GLU A 198 27.70 10.57 33.24
N ALA A 199 26.45 10.10 33.29
CA ALA A 199 25.47 10.50 34.31
C ALA A 199 25.68 9.85 35.69
N THR A 200 26.57 8.86 35.80
CA THR A 200 26.89 8.16 37.06
C THR A 200 28.22 8.60 37.69
N GLN A 201 28.87 9.64 37.15
CA GLN A 201 30.05 10.30 37.72
C GLN A 201 29.69 11.69 38.27
#